data_AF-A0A1A8N941-F1
#
_entry.id   AF-A0A1A8N941-F1
#
_cell.length_a   1.000
_cell.length_b   1.000
_cell.length_c   1.000
_cell.angle_alpha   90.00
_cell.angle_beta   90.00
_cell.angle_gamma   90.00
#
_symmetry.space_group_name_H-M   'P 1'
#
loop_
_entity.id
_entity.type
_entity.pdbx_description
1 polymer ?
#
loop_
_entity_poly.entity_id
_entity_poly.type
_entity_poly.pdbx_seq_one_letter_code
_entity_poly.pdbx_strand_id
1 'polypeptide(L)'
;GHIIDPRTNQKLSVKEACARGVVDKEDESVLSAAEAAATGFKDPHSAKLLSAGQAMKKGLLNKNTALQVLQAQESVGGILDPNLSVFLPKNIARKQDLIDEDLCQALNQLPVCFLDPDTQQPTTYMSLKKKCKSDPSTGLLLLPKPKQPMTIQGLRNQVSVTELVDANLISKSDVDQLNQGKLTSKDIEDRLRSYLRGSTCIAGVYDEAHDKVMTIYQAMKDGLLRCGTTLELLEAQAASGFVIDP
;
A
#
# COMPACT_ATOMS: atom_id res chain seq x y z
N GLY A 1 -23.04 -11.79 6.97
CA GLY A 1 -21.65 -11.31 7.23
C GLY A 1 -21.71 -10.34 8.39
N HIS A 2 -20.58 -10.07 9.05
CA HIS A 2 -20.50 -9.12 10.17
C HIS A 2 -19.10 -8.49 10.21
N ILE A 3 -19.01 -7.26 10.72
CA ILE A 3 -17.76 -6.67 11.18
C ILE A 3 -17.43 -7.30 12.55
N ILE A 4 -16.17 -7.63 12.80
CA ILE A 4 -15.73 -8.20 14.07
C ILE A 4 -15.01 -7.10 14.85
N ASP A 5 -15.45 -6.81 16.07
CA ASP A 5 -14.62 -6.05 17.03
C ASP A 5 -13.71 -7.06 17.77
N PRO A 6 -12.40 -7.10 17.47
CA PRO A 6 -11.50 -8.08 18.07
C PRO A 6 -11.27 -7.86 19.57
N ARG A 7 -11.56 -6.67 20.12
CA ARG A 7 -11.37 -6.37 21.55
C ARG A 7 -12.44 -7.02 22.41
N THR A 8 -13.65 -7.13 21.88
CA THR A 8 -14.82 -7.69 22.58
C THR A 8 -15.27 -9.03 21.98
N ASN A 9 -14.64 -9.48 20.90
CA ASN A 9 -15.02 -10.65 20.10
C ASN A 9 -16.49 -10.65 19.66
N GLN A 10 -17.04 -9.46 19.40
CA GLN A 10 -18.44 -9.31 18.99
C GLN A 10 -18.55 -9.18 17.48
N LYS A 11 -19.60 -9.80 16.92
CA LYS A 11 -19.99 -9.67 15.53
C LYS A 11 -21.07 -8.60 15.44
N LEU A 12 -20.80 -7.56 14.66
CA LEU A 12 -21.63 -6.38 14.52
C LEU A 12 -22.09 -6.28 13.07
N SER A 13 -23.35 -5.88 12.87
CA SER A 13 -23.75 -5.35 11.57
C SER A 13 -22.97 -4.07 11.26
N VAL A 14 -22.91 -3.68 9.99
CA VAL A 14 -22.21 -2.44 9.57
C VAL A 14 -22.75 -1.22 10.34
N LYS A 15 -24.07 -1.12 10.49
CA LYS A 15 -24.70 -0.02 11.25
C LYS A 15 -24.30 -0.01 12.72
N GLU A 16 -24.23 -1.17 13.37
CA GLU A 16 -23.80 -1.27 14.76
C GLU A 16 -22.31 -0.95 14.91
N ALA A 17 -21.48 -1.37 13.96
CA ALA A 17 -20.06 -1.05 13.95
C ALA A 17 -19.82 0.47 13.86
N CYS A 18 -20.56 1.17 12.99
CA CYS A 18 -20.52 2.63 12.90
C CYS A 18 -21.02 3.30 14.18
N ALA A 19 -22.17 2.84 14.73
CA ALA A 19 -22.74 3.40 15.96
C ALA A 19 -21.80 3.27 17.17
N ARG A 20 -20.92 2.27 17.17
CA ARG A 20 -19.93 2.00 18.23
C ARG A 20 -18.53 2.55 17.93
N GLY A 21 -18.34 3.23 16.81
CA GLY A 21 -17.04 3.77 16.40
C GLY A 21 -15.98 2.70 16.10
N VAL A 22 -16.39 1.48 15.74
CA VAL A 22 -15.48 0.44 15.24
C VAL A 22 -15.08 0.71 13.80
N VAL A 23 -15.94 1.41 13.07
CA VAL A 23 -15.81 1.79 11.66
C VAL A 23 -16.29 3.23 11.51
N ASP A 24 -15.62 4.01 10.67
CA ASP A 24 -16.00 5.38 10.35
C ASP A 24 -17.31 5.43 9.54
N LYS A 25 -18.13 6.46 9.77
CA LYS A 25 -19.47 6.55 9.18
C LYS A 25 -19.41 6.78 7.67
N GLU A 26 -18.34 7.41 7.21
CA GLU A 26 -18.04 7.70 5.81
C GLU A 26 -17.96 6.41 4.97
N ASP A 27 -17.53 5.31 5.58
CA ASP A 27 -17.37 4.00 4.94
C ASP A 27 -18.64 3.12 4.98
N GLU A 28 -19.70 3.56 5.67
CA GLU A 28 -20.93 2.77 5.90
C GLU A 28 -21.54 2.26 4.58
N SER A 29 -21.55 3.10 3.54
CA SER A 29 -22.15 2.77 2.25
C SER A 29 -21.41 1.62 1.53
N VAL A 30 -20.08 1.68 1.51
CA VAL A 30 -19.22 0.68 0.89
C VAL A 30 -19.31 -0.65 1.65
N LEU A 31 -19.27 -0.58 2.98
CA LEU A 31 -19.32 -1.76 3.83
C LEU A 31 -20.69 -2.42 3.84
N SER A 32 -21.78 -1.65 3.71
CA SER A 32 -23.14 -2.20 3.57
C SER A 32 -23.29 -3.07 2.32
N ALA A 33 -22.67 -2.67 1.20
CA ALA A 33 -22.64 -3.48 -0.01
C ALA A 33 -21.85 -4.80 0.20
N ALA A 34 -20.75 -4.74 0.95
CA ALA A 34 -19.98 -5.94 1.29
C ALA A 34 -20.72 -6.85 2.29
N GLU A 35 -21.46 -6.29 3.26
CA GLU A 35 -22.32 -7.04 4.17
C GLU A 35 -23.43 -7.77 3.41
N ALA A 36 -24.04 -7.08 2.42
CA ALA A 36 -25.04 -7.64 1.51
C ALA A 36 -24.51 -8.82 0.68
N ALA A 37 -23.21 -8.91 0.42
CA ALA A 37 -22.62 -10.10 -0.20
C ALA A 37 -22.78 -11.36 0.66
N ALA A 38 -23.02 -11.20 1.97
CA ALA A 38 -23.23 -12.30 2.89
C ALA A 38 -24.63 -12.39 3.49
N THR A 39 -25.37 -11.28 3.61
CA THR A 39 -26.79 -11.29 4.02
C THR A 39 -27.74 -11.41 2.82
N GLY A 40 -27.26 -11.16 1.61
CA GLY A 40 -28.00 -11.24 0.36
C GLY A 40 -28.46 -9.88 -0.17
N PHE A 41 -28.32 -9.67 -1.48
CA PHE A 41 -28.83 -8.48 -2.15
C PHE A 41 -30.33 -8.64 -2.43
N LYS A 42 -31.10 -7.56 -2.24
CA LYS A 42 -32.53 -7.57 -2.59
C LYS A 42 -32.70 -7.56 -4.10
N ASP A 43 -33.50 -8.48 -4.61
CA ASP A 43 -33.95 -8.47 -6.00
C ASP A 43 -35.20 -7.57 -6.12
N PRO A 44 -35.20 -6.51 -6.95
CA PRO A 44 -36.39 -5.68 -7.15
C PRO A 44 -37.59 -6.46 -7.71
N HIS A 45 -37.33 -7.62 -8.32
CA HIS A 45 -38.33 -8.41 -9.03
C HIS A 45 -38.65 -9.74 -8.34
N SER A 46 -38.06 -10.03 -7.17
CA SER A 46 -38.24 -11.31 -6.48
C SER A 46 -38.09 -11.17 -4.96
N ALA A 47 -38.78 -12.02 -4.21
CA ALA A 47 -38.56 -12.14 -2.77
C ALA A 47 -37.24 -12.86 -2.42
N LYS A 48 -36.59 -13.51 -3.39
CA LYS A 48 -35.31 -14.18 -3.19
C LYS A 48 -34.18 -13.17 -3.02
N LEU A 49 -33.27 -13.51 -2.12
CA LEU A 49 -32.02 -12.78 -1.96
C LEU A 49 -31.01 -13.28 -2.99
N LEU A 50 -30.25 -12.36 -3.58
CA LEU A 50 -29.25 -12.66 -4.58
C LEU A 50 -27.88 -12.83 -3.91
N SER A 51 -27.12 -13.83 -4.35
CA SER A 51 -25.70 -13.94 -4.02
C SER A 51 -24.91 -12.78 -4.62
N ALA A 52 -23.64 -12.62 -4.22
CA ALA A 52 -22.75 -11.62 -4.83
C ALA A 52 -22.55 -11.82 -6.35
N GLY A 53 -22.47 -13.07 -6.82
CA GLY A 53 -22.37 -13.38 -8.25
C GLY A 53 -23.63 -12.98 -9.03
N GLN A 54 -24.80 -13.30 -8.49
CA GLN A 54 -26.09 -12.93 -9.10
C GLN A 54 -26.32 -11.42 -9.09
N ALA A 55 -25.97 -10.75 -8.00
CA ALA A 55 -26.05 -9.30 -7.89
C ALA A 55 -25.16 -8.61 -8.93
N MET A 56 -23.96 -9.15 -9.18
CA MET A 56 -23.07 -8.62 -10.22
C MET A 56 -23.67 -8.78 -11.62
N LYS A 57 -24.19 -9.97 -11.94
CA LYS A 57 -24.87 -10.25 -13.22
C LYS A 57 -26.08 -9.34 -13.47
N LYS A 58 -26.75 -8.88 -12.41
CA LYS A 58 -27.86 -7.92 -12.47
C LYS A 58 -27.43 -6.45 -12.37
N GLY A 59 -26.12 -6.15 -12.32
CA GLY A 59 -25.60 -4.78 -12.24
C GLY A 59 -25.78 -4.11 -10.86
N LEU A 60 -26.17 -4.86 -9.82
CA LEU A 60 -26.33 -4.36 -8.46
C LEU A 60 -24.99 -4.29 -7.70
N LEU A 61 -23.99 -5.01 -8.19
CA LEU A 61 -22.63 -5.03 -7.63
C LEU A 61 -21.61 -4.91 -8.76
N ASN A 62 -20.62 -4.04 -8.62
CA ASN A 62 -19.58 -3.93 -9.65
C ASN A 62 -18.67 -5.18 -9.65
N LYS A 63 -18.05 -5.46 -10.80
CA LYS A 63 -17.22 -6.66 -10.99
C LYS A 63 -16.02 -6.73 -10.03
N ASN A 64 -15.37 -5.61 -9.72
CA ASN A 64 -14.19 -5.59 -8.85
C ASN A 64 -14.54 -5.97 -7.41
N THR A 65 -15.59 -5.35 -6.86
CA THR A 65 -16.11 -5.67 -5.53
C THR A 65 -16.64 -7.10 -5.48
N ALA A 66 -17.33 -7.57 -6.53
CA ALA A 66 -17.80 -8.96 -6.62
C ALA A 66 -16.63 -9.96 -6.55
N LEU A 67 -15.57 -9.76 -7.33
CA LEU A 67 -14.38 -10.62 -7.28
C LEU A 67 -13.71 -10.59 -5.90
N GLN A 68 -13.60 -9.39 -5.29
CA GLN A 68 -13.00 -9.22 -3.96
C GLN A 68 -13.78 -10.00 -2.88
N VAL A 69 -15.12 -9.85 -2.81
CA VAL A 69 -15.93 -10.56 -1.81
C VAL A 69 -16.02 -12.06 -2.09
N LEU A 70 -16.11 -12.48 -3.36
CA LEU A 70 -16.16 -13.90 -3.72
C LEU A 70 -14.83 -14.59 -3.43
N GLN A 71 -13.69 -13.93 -3.67
CA GLN A 71 -12.38 -14.45 -3.29
C GLN A 71 -12.28 -14.64 -1.76
N ALA A 72 -12.80 -13.69 -0.98
CA ALA A 72 -12.83 -13.81 0.48
C ALA A 72 -13.72 -14.96 0.95
N GLN A 73 -14.91 -15.12 0.36
CA GLN A 73 -15.83 -16.23 0.64
C GLN A 73 -15.19 -17.59 0.33
N GLU A 74 -14.63 -17.75 -0.87
CA GLU A 74 -13.98 -19.00 -1.29
C GLU A 74 -12.86 -19.40 -0.32
N SER A 75 -12.11 -18.42 0.16
CA SER A 75 -11.02 -18.59 1.11
C SER A 75 -11.47 -19.05 2.51
N VAL A 76 -12.75 -18.95 2.85
CA VAL A 76 -13.30 -19.31 4.18
C VAL A 76 -14.31 -20.46 4.14
N GLY A 77 -14.60 -21.03 2.96
CA GLY A 77 -15.42 -22.25 2.87
C GLY A 77 -16.06 -22.49 1.50
N GLY A 78 -16.25 -21.47 0.67
CA GLY A 78 -16.90 -21.60 -0.63
C GLY A 78 -17.66 -20.34 -1.03
N ILE A 79 -18.66 -20.46 -1.89
CA ILE A 79 -19.53 -19.33 -2.25
C ILE A 79 -20.76 -19.35 -1.35
N LEU A 80 -21.12 -18.21 -0.79
CA LEU A 80 -22.23 -18.10 0.16
C LEU A 80 -23.58 -18.05 -0.57
N ASP A 81 -24.49 -18.96 -0.20
CA ASP A 81 -25.91 -18.84 -0.54
C ASP A 81 -26.61 -18.03 0.56
N PRO A 82 -27.14 -16.82 0.26
CA PRO A 82 -27.79 -15.98 1.26
C PRO A 82 -29.16 -16.50 1.71
N ASN A 83 -29.87 -17.28 0.88
CA ASN A 83 -31.19 -17.81 1.24
C ASN A 83 -31.07 -19.01 2.17
N LEU A 84 -30.06 -19.86 1.93
CA LEU A 84 -29.76 -21.00 2.82
C LEU A 84 -28.86 -20.59 3.99
N SER A 85 -28.17 -19.45 3.90
CA SER A 85 -27.16 -19.00 4.87
C SER A 85 -26.03 -20.01 5.09
N VAL A 86 -25.58 -20.68 4.02
CA VAL A 86 -24.49 -21.66 4.05
C VAL A 86 -23.48 -21.42 2.94
N PHE A 87 -22.22 -21.80 3.18
CA PHE A 87 -21.20 -21.85 2.14
C PHE A 87 -21.35 -23.13 1.33
N LEU A 88 -21.32 -23.00 0.01
CA LEU A 88 -21.34 -24.11 -0.93
C LEU A 88 -20.00 -24.19 -1.67
N PRO A 89 -19.47 -25.40 -1.91
CA PRO A 89 -18.34 -25.61 -2.81
C PRO A 89 -18.59 -24.92 -4.16
N LYS A 90 -17.55 -24.30 -4.73
CA LYS A 90 -17.66 -23.46 -5.95
C LYS A 90 -18.36 -24.17 -7.12
N ASN A 91 -18.10 -25.47 -7.31
CA ASN A 91 -18.76 -26.28 -8.34
C ASN A 91 -20.26 -26.47 -8.10
N ILE A 92 -20.70 -26.59 -6.83
CA ILE A 92 -22.12 -26.69 -6.47
C ILE A 92 -22.79 -25.33 -6.62
N ALA A 93 -22.16 -24.26 -6.12
CA ALA A 93 -22.65 -22.90 -6.25
C ALA A 93 -22.88 -22.50 -7.73
N ARG A 94 -21.97 -22.90 -8.62
CA ARG A 94 -22.12 -22.69 -10.07
C ARG A 94 -23.31 -23.45 -10.66
N LYS A 95 -23.52 -24.72 -10.26
CA LYS A 95 -24.68 -25.51 -10.70
C LYS A 95 -26.01 -24.91 -10.23
N GLN A 96 -26.00 -24.14 -9.14
CA GLN A 96 -27.16 -23.44 -8.59
C GLN A 96 -27.28 -21.98 -9.08
N ASP A 97 -26.47 -21.56 -10.07
CA ASP A 97 -26.44 -20.19 -10.62
C ASP A 97 -26.18 -19.10 -9.56
N LEU A 98 -25.49 -19.43 -8.46
CA LEU A 98 -25.05 -18.44 -7.47
C LEU A 98 -23.80 -17.67 -7.94
N ILE A 99 -23.06 -18.24 -8.88
CA ILE A 99 -21.89 -17.67 -9.53
C ILE A 99 -21.84 -18.22 -10.96
N ASP A 100 -21.55 -17.37 -11.94
CA ASP A 100 -21.47 -17.78 -13.35
C ASP A 100 -20.07 -18.33 -13.71
N GLU A 101 -19.95 -18.89 -14.92
CA GLU A 101 -18.70 -19.47 -15.43
C GLU A 101 -17.60 -18.40 -15.55
N ASP A 102 -17.94 -17.19 -15.99
CA ASP A 102 -16.98 -16.09 -16.18
C ASP A 102 -16.33 -15.67 -14.84
N LEU A 103 -17.12 -15.51 -13.78
CA LEU A 103 -16.62 -15.26 -12.43
C LEU A 103 -15.83 -16.45 -11.90
N CYS A 104 -16.28 -17.68 -12.14
CA CYS A 104 -15.54 -18.88 -11.75
C CYS A 104 -14.14 -18.91 -12.39
N GLN A 105 -14.07 -18.64 -13.69
CA GLN A 105 -12.82 -18.59 -14.44
C GLN A 105 -11.94 -17.44 -13.94
N ALA A 106 -12.51 -16.25 -13.71
CA ALA A 106 -11.78 -15.12 -13.17
C ALA A 106 -11.18 -15.42 -11.80
N LEU A 107 -11.92 -16.05 -10.89
CA LEU A 107 -11.41 -16.45 -9.57
C LEU A 107 -10.30 -17.51 -9.67
N ASN A 108 -10.38 -18.44 -10.64
CA ASN A 108 -9.33 -19.43 -10.89
C ASN A 108 -8.01 -18.79 -11.36
N GLN A 109 -8.03 -17.58 -11.91
CA GLN A 109 -6.82 -16.82 -12.24
C GLN A 109 -6.18 -16.15 -11.00
N LEU A 110 -6.72 -16.37 -9.80
CA LEU A 110 -6.22 -15.81 -8.54
C LEU A 110 -6.05 -14.28 -8.60
N PRO A 111 -7.13 -13.53 -8.87
CA PRO A 111 -7.04 -12.09 -9.09
C PRO A 111 -6.53 -11.39 -7.83
N VAL A 112 -5.63 -10.42 -7.99
CA VAL A 112 -5.03 -9.66 -6.89
C VAL A 112 -5.97 -8.54 -6.41
N CYS A 113 -7.04 -8.92 -5.71
CA CYS A 113 -8.12 -8.02 -5.30
C CYS A 113 -7.86 -7.21 -4.02
N PHE A 114 -6.70 -7.36 -3.39
CA PHE A 114 -6.36 -6.72 -2.12
C PHE A 114 -5.00 -6.02 -2.21
N LEU A 115 -4.72 -5.13 -1.27
CA LEU A 115 -3.39 -4.54 -1.10
C LEU A 115 -2.72 -5.15 0.13
N ASP A 116 -1.45 -5.50 -0.03
CA ASP A 116 -0.62 -5.93 1.09
C ASP A 116 -0.27 -4.72 1.97
N PRO A 117 -0.60 -4.71 3.27
CA PRO A 117 -0.36 -3.54 4.09
C PRO A 117 1.12 -3.23 4.31
N ASP A 118 2.02 -4.22 4.17
CA ASP A 118 3.46 -4.02 4.33
C ASP A 118 4.10 -3.43 3.07
N THR A 119 3.69 -3.91 1.89
CA THR A 119 4.36 -3.57 0.61
C THR A 119 3.55 -2.64 -0.27
N GLN A 120 2.27 -2.42 0.06
CA GLN A 120 1.28 -1.71 -0.76
C GLN A 120 1.10 -2.30 -2.17
N GLN A 121 1.55 -3.55 -2.39
CA GLN A 121 1.44 -4.23 -3.67
C GLN A 121 0.12 -5.02 -3.75
N PRO A 122 -0.47 -5.16 -4.95
CA PRO A 122 -1.62 -6.03 -5.17
C PRO A 122 -1.34 -7.48 -4.76
N THR A 123 -2.27 -8.10 -4.04
CA THR A 123 -2.18 -9.46 -3.50
C THR A 123 -3.55 -10.13 -3.42
N THR A 124 -3.57 -11.42 -3.07
CA THR A 124 -4.81 -12.19 -2.86
C THR A 124 -5.18 -12.25 -1.38
N TYR A 125 -6.46 -12.46 -1.08
CA TYR A 125 -6.91 -12.65 0.30
C TYR A 125 -6.24 -13.86 0.97
N MET A 126 -6.01 -14.95 0.22
CA MET A 126 -5.31 -16.13 0.74
C MET A 126 -3.86 -15.84 1.12
N SER A 127 -3.16 -15.01 0.35
CA SER A 127 -1.81 -14.56 0.70
C SER A 127 -1.80 -13.77 2.02
N LEU A 128 -2.78 -12.88 2.23
CA LEU A 128 -2.94 -12.16 3.50
C LEU A 128 -3.27 -13.10 4.67
N LYS A 129 -4.22 -14.03 4.48
CA LYS A 129 -4.58 -15.02 5.52
C LYS A 129 -3.39 -15.86 5.97
N LYS A 130 -2.48 -16.23 5.05
CA LYS A 130 -1.25 -16.98 5.39
C LYS A 130 -0.29 -16.21 6.29
N LYS A 131 -0.33 -14.87 6.28
CA LYS A 131 0.47 -14.02 7.17
C LYS A 131 -0.13 -13.89 8.58
N CYS A 132 -1.43 -14.13 8.72
CA CYS A 132 -2.13 -13.95 9.98
C CYS A 132 -1.75 -15.00 11.03
N LYS A 133 -1.95 -14.65 12.29
CA LYS A 133 -1.82 -15.56 13.44
C LYS A 133 -3.19 -15.79 14.06
N SER A 134 -3.48 -17.03 14.43
CA SER A 134 -4.69 -17.34 15.20
C SER A 134 -4.47 -16.95 16.66
N ASP A 135 -5.38 -16.18 17.23
CA ASP A 135 -5.45 -15.94 18.65
C ASP A 135 -6.02 -17.19 19.35
N PRO A 136 -5.30 -17.85 20.27
CA PRO A 136 -5.75 -19.10 20.88
C PRO A 136 -6.98 -18.94 21.77
N SER A 137 -7.21 -17.75 22.32
CA SER A 137 -8.29 -17.51 23.29
C SER A 137 -9.63 -17.21 22.64
N THR A 138 -9.60 -16.49 21.53
CA THR A 138 -10.79 -16.03 20.79
C THR A 138 -11.04 -16.83 19.51
N GLY A 139 -10.01 -17.52 19.00
CA GLY A 139 -10.05 -18.19 17.70
C GLY A 139 -10.00 -17.21 16.51
N LEU A 140 -9.81 -15.91 16.75
CA LEU A 140 -9.76 -14.91 15.70
C LEU A 140 -8.45 -14.99 14.91
N LEU A 141 -8.54 -14.75 13.61
CA LEU A 141 -7.37 -14.68 12.73
C LEU A 141 -6.93 -13.21 12.64
N LEU A 142 -5.76 -12.90 13.21
CA LEU A 142 -5.25 -11.55 13.34
C LEU A 142 -4.09 -11.30 12.37
N LEU A 143 -4.22 -10.27 11.53
CA LEU A 143 -3.14 -9.80 10.67
C LEU A 143 -2.04 -9.17 11.55
N PRO A 144 -0.74 -9.43 11.30
CA PRO A 144 0.32 -8.78 12.05
C PRO A 144 0.28 -7.27 11.82
N LYS A 145 0.75 -6.51 12.82
CA LYS A 145 0.93 -5.06 12.69
C LYS A 145 1.77 -4.79 11.42
N PRO A 146 1.30 -3.93 10.50
CA PRO A 146 2.07 -3.58 9.32
C PRO A 146 3.44 -3.05 9.73
N LYS A 147 4.48 -3.47 9.02
CA LYS A 147 5.84 -2.95 9.27
C LYS A 147 5.83 -1.45 8.99
N GLN A 148 6.44 -0.69 9.89
CA GLN A 148 6.64 0.73 9.65
C GLN A 148 7.52 0.85 8.40
N PRO A 149 7.13 1.66 7.39
CA PRO A 149 7.91 1.78 6.17
C PRO A 149 9.29 2.26 6.55
N MET A 150 10.29 1.46 6.22
CA MET A 150 11.67 1.81 6.51
C MET A 150 12.06 2.93 5.55
N THR A 151 12.52 4.03 6.13
CA THR A 151 12.88 5.23 5.40
C THR A 151 14.36 5.54 5.54
N ILE A 152 14.87 6.27 4.56
CA ILE A 152 16.25 6.70 4.44
C ILE A 152 16.27 8.22 4.24
N GLN A 153 17.24 8.92 4.82
CA GLN A 153 17.31 10.37 4.70
C GLN A 153 17.79 10.79 3.29
N GLY A 154 16.87 11.32 2.48
CA GLY A 154 17.18 11.99 1.22
C GLY A 154 17.58 13.46 1.41
N LEU A 155 17.63 14.21 0.31
CA LEU A 155 18.08 15.60 0.30
C LEU A 155 17.22 16.55 1.15
N ARG A 156 15.88 16.42 1.09
CA ARG A 156 14.94 17.27 1.84
C ARG A 156 14.06 16.47 2.80
N ASN A 157 13.54 15.36 2.31
CA ASN A 157 12.62 14.50 3.03
C ASN A 157 13.21 13.09 3.15
N GLN A 158 12.60 12.31 4.02
CA GLN A 158 12.81 10.87 4.04
C GLN A 158 12.22 10.23 2.79
N VAL A 159 12.90 9.21 2.26
CA VAL A 159 12.49 8.40 1.12
C VAL A 159 12.30 6.97 1.61
N SER A 160 11.20 6.34 1.23
CA SER A 160 10.95 4.94 1.60
C SER A 160 11.84 3.99 0.81
N VAL A 161 12.21 2.87 1.43
CA VAL A 161 13.00 1.81 0.79
C VAL A 161 12.27 1.22 -0.42
N THR A 162 10.93 1.20 -0.41
CA THR A 162 10.11 0.81 -1.56
C THR A 162 10.28 1.76 -2.74
N GLU A 163 10.28 3.08 -2.53
CA GLU A 163 10.52 4.06 -3.60
C GLU A 163 11.92 3.93 -4.19
N LEU A 164 12.93 3.57 -3.36
CA LEU A 164 14.28 3.30 -3.86
C LEU A 164 14.34 2.02 -4.73
N VAL A 165 13.52 1.01 -4.43
CA VAL A 165 13.38 -0.18 -5.30
C VAL A 165 12.70 0.21 -6.61
N ASP A 166 11.62 0.99 -6.55
CA ASP A 166 10.88 1.40 -7.75
C ASP A 166 11.72 2.30 -8.66
N ALA A 167 12.61 3.12 -8.07
CA ALA A 167 13.63 3.88 -8.79
C ALA A 167 14.83 3.05 -9.27
N ASN A 168 14.84 1.74 -9.02
CA ASN A 168 15.93 0.81 -9.32
C ASN A 168 17.29 1.20 -8.70
N LEU A 169 17.27 1.92 -7.58
CA LEU A 169 18.49 2.27 -6.83
C LEU A 169 18.93 1.13 -5.90
N ILE A 170 18.00 0.29 -5.47
CA ILE A 170 18.27 -0.92 -4.70
C ILE A 170 17.42 -2.08 -5.21
N SER A 171 17.85 -3.30 -4.90
CA SER A 171 17.16 -4.52 -5.29
C SER A 171 16.20 -5.02 -4.21
N LYS A 172 15.25 -5.90 -4.56
CA LYS A 172 14.44 -6.64 -3.59
C LYS A 172 15.29 -7.45 -2.59
N SER A 173 16.45 -7.96 -3.04
CA SER A 173 17.39 -8.68 -2.17
C SER A 173 17.98 -7.78 -1.08
N ASP A 174 18.24 -6.50 -1.37
CA ASP A 174 18.70 -5.55 -0.34
C ASP A 174 17.61 -5.35 0.72
N VAL A 175 16.34 -5.26 0.31
CA VAL A 175 15.20 -5.16 1.24
C VAL A 175 15.08 -6.40 2.11
N ASP A 176 15.29 -7.59 1.55
CA ASP A 176 15.30 -8.83 2.32
C ASP A 176 16.45 -8.86 3.34
N GLN A 177 17.64 -8.38 2.97
CA GLN A 177 18.80 -8.28 3.86
C GLN A 177 18.59 -7.26 4.97
N LEU A 178 17.96 -6.11 4.67
CA LEU A 178 17.55 -5.13 5.67
C LEU A 178 16.52 -5.72 6.64
N ASN A 179 15.52 -6.43 6.13
CA ASN A 179 14.53 -7.14 6.96
C ASN A 179 15.15 -8.22 7.86
N GLN A 180 16.25 -8.84 7.42
CA GLN A 180 17.01 -9.83 8.18
C GLN A 180 18.03 -9.20 9.14
N GLY A 181 18.19 -7.87 9.13
CA GLY A 181 19.20 -7.16 9.92
C GLY A 181 20.65 -7.37 9.46
N LYS A 182 20.86 -7.93 8.25
CA LYS A 182 22.20 -8.12 7.65
C LYS A 182 22.76 -6.85 7.05
N LEU A 183 21.88 -5.95 6.65
CA LEU A 183 22.20 -4.67 6.05
C LEU A 183 21.47 -3.60 6.85
N THR A 184 22.10 -2.45 7.06
CA THR A 184 21.53 -1.33 7.82
C THR A 184 21.13 -0.18 6.90
N SER A 185 20.25 0.70 7.37
CA SER A 185 19.88 1.92 6.62
C SER A 185 21.11 2.76 6.28
N LYS A 186 22.11 2.78 7.17
CA LYS A 186 23.37 3.50 6.96
C LYS A 186 24.18 2.91 5.80
N ASP A 187 24.21 1.59 5.66
CA ASP A 187 24.91 0.94 4.54
C ASP A 187 24.28 1.31 3.19
N ILE A 188 22.95 1.44 3.13
CA ILE A 188 22.26 1.95 1.92
C ILE A 188 22.58 3.44 1.71
N GLU A 189 22.53 4.26 2.77
CA GLU A 189 22.83 5.68 2.69
C GLU A 189 24.23 5.94 2.13
N ASP A 190 25.23 5.21 2.64
CA ASP A 190 26.61 5.33 2.20
C ASP A 190 26.77 4.87 0.74
N ARG A 191 26.13 3.76 0.36
CA ARG A 191 26.16 3.22 -1.02
C ARG A 191 25.48 4.15 -2.03
N LEU A 192 24.39 4.83 -1.64
CA LEU A 192 23.58 5.67 -2.52
C LEU A 192 23.80 7.16 -2.32
N ARG A 193 24.84 7.57 -1.59
CA ARG A 193 25.04 8.95 -1.15
C ARG A 193 24.91 9.98 -2.28
N SER A 194 25.53 9.71 -3.43
CA SER A 194 25.48 10.59 -4.61
C SER A 194 24.08 10.73 -5.22
N TYR A 195 23.23 9.71 -5.10
CA TYR A 195 21.85 9.75 -5.59
C TYR A 195 20.88 10.36 -4.57
N LEU A 196 21.10 10.09 -3.28
CA LEU A 196 20.24 10.60 -2.20
C LEU A 196 20.47 12.09 -1.92
N ARG A 197 21.72 12.54 -2.06
CA ARG A 197 22.13 13.90 -1.69
C ARG A 197 22.85 14.65 -2.80
N GLY A 198 23.19 14.02 -3.92
CA GLY A 198 24.07 14.63 -4.91
C GLY A 198 25.55 14.54 -4.53
N SER A 199 26.41 14.80 -5.50
CA SER A 199 27.82 15.11 -5.26
C SER A 199 27.98 16.59 -4.92
N THR A 200 29.14 16.96 -4.37
CA THR A 200 29.45 18.36 -4.08
C THR A 200 29.36 19.22 -5.35
N CYS A 201 28.79 20.41 -5.24
CA CYS A 201 28.85 21.45 -6.27
C CYS A 201 30.12 22.30 -6.11
N ILE A 202 30.39 23.20 -7.07
CA ILE A 202 31.40 24.25 -6.90
C ILE A 202 30.91 25.16 -5.78
N ALA A 203 31.54 25.10 -4.61
CA ALA A 203 31.13 25.85 -3.44
C ALA A 203 31.82 27.22 -3.33
N GLY A 204 33.01 27.36 -3.90
CA GLY A 204 33.88 28.51 -3.67
C GLY A 204 35.05 28.58 -4.65
N VAL A 205 35.93 29.55 -4.42
CA VAL A 205 37.20 29.74 -5.14
C VAL A 205 38.34 29.56 -4.15
N TYR A 206 39.39 28.85 -4.57
CA TYR A 206 40.64 28.73 -3.83
C TYR A 206 41.72 29.55 -4.53
N ASP A 207 42.29 30.50 -3.81
CA ASP A 207 43.41 31.32 -4.26
C ASP A 207 44.72 30.67 -3.81
N GLU A 208 45.40 30.01 -4.75
CA GLU A 208 46.67 29.30 -4.51
C GLU A 208 47.81 30.25 -4.11
N ALA A 209 47.79 31.50 -4.57
CA ALA A 209 48.88 32.45 -4.31
C ALA A 209 48.91 32.89 -2.84
N HIS A 210 47.75 32.89 -2.18
CA HIS A 210 47.59 33.30 -0.78
C HIS A 210 47.07 32.17 0.13
N ASP A 211 46.97 30.95 -0.39
CA ASP A 211 46.43 29.77 0.31
C ASP A 211 45.07 30.05 1.00
N LYS A 212 44.13 30.64 0.25
CA LYS A 212 42.87 31.17 0.81
C LYS A 212 41.64 30.63 0.10
N VAL A 213 40.70 30.05 0.86
CA VAL A 213 39.36 29.69 0.39
C VAL A 213 38.41 30.87 0.56
N MET A 214 37.55 31.11 -0.42
CA MET A 214 36.54 32.16 -0.36
C MET A 214 35.24 31.77 -1.08
N THR A 215 34.14 32.40 -0.70
CA THR A 215 32.86 32.20 -1.39
C THR A 215 32.93 32.72 -2.83
N ILE A 216 32.08 32.16 -3.71
CA ILE A 216 31.96 32.61 -5.10
C ILE A 216 31.68 34.13 -5.17
N TYR A 217 30.88 34.65 -4.24
CA TYR A 217 30.56 36.07 -4.16
C TYR A 217 31.73 36.93 -3.65
N GLN A 218 32.53 36.42 -2.71
CA GLN A 218 33.71 37.14 -2.23
C GLN A 218 34.79 37.20 -3.32
N ALA A 219 34.98 36.13 -4.09
CA ALA A 219 35.89 36.13 -5.24
C ALA A 219 35.51 37.19 -6.29
N MET A 220 34.21 37.45 -6.47
CA MET A 220 33.75 38.55 -7.31
C MET A 220 34.12 39.92 -6.73
N LYS A 221 33.92 40.12 -5.43
CA LYS A 221 34.28 41.38 -4.74
C LYS A 221 35.78 41.66 -4.80
N ASP A 222 36.60 40.61 -4.74
CA ASP A 222 38.06 40.69 -4.81
C ASP A 222 38.57 40.83 -6.26
N GLY A 223 37.65 40.85 -7.25
CA GLY A 223 37.99 41.02 -8.67
C GLY A 223 38.51 39.76 -9.37
N LEU A 224 38.46 38.60 -8.69
CA LEU A 224 38.92 37.31 -9.22
C LEU A 224 37.90 36.68 -10.17
N LEU A 225 36.61 37.00 -10.03
CA LEU A 225 35.53 36.54 -10.91
C LEU A 225 34.73 37.71 -11.51
N ARG A 226 34.26 37.53 -12.74
CA ARG A 226 33.31 38.45 -13.40
C ARG A 226 31.89 38.21 -12.90
N CYS A 227 31.09 39.27 -12.80
CA CYS A 227 29.71 39.19 -12.29
C CYS A 227 28.83 38.14 -12.99
N GLY A 228 28.94 37.99 -14.31
CA GLY A 228 28.18 36.98 -15.07
C GLY A 228 28.51 35.55 -14.63
N THR A 229 29.80 35.20 -14.59
CA THR A 229 30.28 33.90 -14.12
C THR A 229 29.92 33.64 -12.66
N THR A 230 30.01 34.66 -11.80
CA THR A 230 29.60 34.57 -10.39
C THR A 230 28.11 34.21 -10.28
N LEU A 231 27.24 34.85 -11.06
CA LEU A 231 25.81 34.57 -11.03
C LEU A 231 25.51 33.15 -11.50
N GLU A 232 26.08 32.72 -12.62
CA GLU A 232 25.91 31.36 -13.16
C GLU A 232 26.34 30.28 -12.16
N LEU A 233 27.46 30.48 -11.45
CA LEU A 233 27.95 29.54 -10.44
C LEU A 233 27.03 29.50 -9.20
N LEU A 234 26.52 30.64 -8.75
CA LEU A 234 25.58 30.71 -7.63
C LEU A 234 24.22 30.10 -7.99
N GLU A 235 23.74 30.29 -9.22
CA GLU A 235 22.54 29.66 -9.76
C GLU A 235 22.70 28.14 -9.82
N ALA A 236 23.83 27.65 -10.34
CA ALA A 236 24.15 26.21 -10.38
C ALA A 236 24.18 25.61 -8.97
N GLN A 237 24.79 26.30 -8.01
CA GLN A 237 24.81 25.89 -6.60
C GLN A 237 23.39 25.83 -6.01
N ALA A 238 22.57 26.88 -6.20
CA ALA A 238 21.19 26.90 -5.74
C ALA A 238 20.33 25.78 -6.37
N ALA A 239 20.52 25.49 -7.65
CA ALA A 239 19.82 24.43 -8.37
C ALA A 239 20.22 23.02 -7.89
N SER A 240 21.47 22.83 -7.45
CA SER A 240 21.98 21.55 -6.94
C SER A 240 21.47 21.19 -5.54
N GLY A 241 20.66 22.07 -4.93
CA GLY A 241 19.98 21.80 -3.66
C GLY A 241 20.82 22.09 -2.41
N PHE A 242 21.99 22.72 -2.59
CA PHE A 242 22.85 23.16 -1.50
C PHE A 242 23.12 24.66 -1.62
N VAL A 243 22.66 25.47 -0.66
CA VAL A 243 23.30 26.77 -0.41
C VAL A 243 24.37 26.50 0.63
N ILE A 244 25.56 26.07 0.18
CA ILE A 244 26.75 25.88 1.02
C ILE A 244 27.38 27.25 1.28
N ASP A 245 27.61 27.59 2.55
CA ASP A 245 28.59 28.61 2.91
C ASP A 245 29.95 27.89 3.04
N PRO A 246 30.89 28.06 2.09
CA PRO A 246 32.16 27.33 2.04
C PRO A 246 33.18 27.77 3.10
#